data_AF-A0AAW9NWP7-F1
#
_entry.id   AF-A0AAW9NWP7-F1
#
_cell.length_a   1.000
_cell.length_b   1.000
_cell.length_c   1.000
_cell.angle_alpha   90.00
_cell.angle_beta   90.00
_cell.angle_gamma   90.00
#
_symmetry.space_group_name_H-M   'P 1'
#
loop_
_entity.id
_entity.type
_entity.pdbx_description
1 polymer ?
#
loop_
_entity_poly.entity_id
_entity_poly.type
_entity_poly.pdbx_seq_one_letter_code
_entity_poly.pdbx_strand_id
1 'polypeptide(L)' 'MSIGLAGYLVSISGLFVVLATIFNILPTTSMTMRVIFIAIGMTFAIGGSVLRFTEYRKERKRVQQ' A
#
# COMPACT_ATOMS: atom_id res chain seq x y z
N MET A 1 3.54 -14.82 9.91
CA MET A 1 2.82 -14.18 8.79
C MET A 1 3.76 -14.18 7.59
N SER A 2 3.32 -14.60 6.39
CA SER A 2 4.21 -14.56 5.20
C SER A 2 4.49 -13.11 4.80
N ILE A 3 5.68 -12.83 4.25
CA ILE A 3 6.01 -11.48 3.74
C ILE A 3 5.04 -11.10 2.62
N GLY A 4 4.61 -12.07 1.82
CA GLY A 4 3.55 -11.89 0.83
C GLY A 4 2.27 -11.32 1.45
N LEU A 5 1.73 -11.96 2.49
CA LEU A 5 0.53 -11.48 3.20
C LEU A 5 0.72 -10.07 3.77
N ALA A 6 1.88 -9.76 4.34
CA ALA A 6 2.18 -8.42 4.82
C ALA A 6 2.15 -7.39 3.68
N GLY A 7 2.73 -7.71 2.52
CA GLY A 7 2.62 -6.87 1.33
C GLY A 7 1.18 -6.70 0.82
N TYR A 8 0.32 -7.72 0.99
CA TYR A 8 -1.11 -7.59 0.69
C TYR A 8 -1.82 -6.60 1.60
N LEU A 9 -1.65 -6.75 2.91
CA LEU A 9 -2.24 -5.88 3.93
C LEU A 9 -1.79 -4.41 3.77
N VAL A 10 -0.50 -4.19 3.50
CA VAL A 10 0.06 -2.84 3.31
C VAL A 10 -0.49 -2.17 2.06
N SER A 11 -0.65 -2.89 0.95
CA SER A 11 -1.28 -2.30 -0.25
C SER A 11 -2.77 -2.01 -0.05
N ILE A 12 -3.49 -2.89 0.64
CA ILE A 12 -4.93 -2.70 0.92
C ILE A 12 -5.14 -1.51 1.85
N SER A 13 -4.31 -1.34 2.87
CA SER A 13 -4.40 -0.18 3.77
C SER A 13 -4.12 1.12 3.03
N GLY A 14 -3.15 1.14 2.11
CA GLY A 14 -2.88 2.30 1.25
C GLY A 14 -4.07 2.68 0.38
N LEU A 15 -4.67 1.70 -0.30
CA LEU A 15 -5.90 1.90 -1.08
C LEU A 15 -7.06 2.41 -0.22
N PHE A 16 -7.21 1.86 0.98
CA PHE A 16 -8.25 2.28 1.91
C PHE A 16 -8.10 3.75 2.32
N VAL A 17 -6.87 4.21 2.60
CA VAL A 17 -6.59 5.62 2.93
C VAL A 17 -6.94 6.54 1.76
N VAL A 18 -6.60 6.16 0.52
CA VAL A 18 -6.96 6.94 -0.68
C VAL A 18 -8.48 7.02 -0.83
N LEU A 19 -9.18 5.88 -0.75
CA LEU A 19 -10.63 5.84 -0.88
C LEU A 19 -11.33 6.65 0.22
N ALA A 20 -10.91 6.47 1.48
CA ALA A 20 -11.48 7.22 2.60
C ALA A 20 -11.26 8.74 2.48
N THR A 21 -10.17 9.15 1.81
CA THR A 21 -9.93 10.57 1.48
C THR A 21 -10.85 11.06 0.37
N ILE A 22 -11.05 10.28 -0.70
CA ILE A 22 -11.93 10.64 -1.83
C ILE A 22 -13.41 10.71 -1.40
N PHE A 23 -13.85 9.75 -0.60
CA PHE A 23 -15.21 9.69 -0.07
C PHE A 23 -15.49 10.69 1.06
N ASN A 24 -14.53 11.56 1.39
CA ASN A 24 -14.64 12.51 2.51
C ASN A 24 -14.95 11.86 3.87
N ILE A 25 -14.54 10.60 4.05
CA ILE A 25 -14.62 9.92 5.33
C ILE A 25 -13.57 10.51 6.28
N LEU A 26 -12.40 10.88 5.74
CA LEU A 26 -11.41 11.65 6.50
C LEU A 26 -11.82 13.13 6.55
N PRO A 27 -11.82 13.76 7.74
CA PRO A 27 -12.11 15.18 7.89
C PRO A 27 -10.94 15.99 7.33
N THR A 28 -10.97 16.20 6.02
CA THR A 28 -9.97 16.99 5.29
C THR A 28 -10.53 18.39 5.09
N THR A 29 -10.20 19.28 6.01
CA THR A 29 -10.67 20.68 6.01
C THR A 29 -10.03 21.54 4.92
N SER A 30 -8.96 21.08 4.29
CA SER A 30 -8.27 21.80 3.22
C SER A 30 -7.91 20.90 2.04
N MET A 31 -7.79 21.50 0.85
CA MET A 31 -7.31 20.82 -0.35
C MET A 31 -5.90 20.23 -0.12
N THR A 32 -5.05 20.95 0.60
CA THR A 32 -3.70 20.50 0.99
C THR A 32 -3.74 19.22 1.82
N MET A 33 -4.65 19.10 2.80
CA MET A 33 -4.81 17.86 3.56
C MET A 33 -5.22 16.68 2.69
N ARG A 34 -6.14 16.87 1.74
CA ARG A 34 -6.52 15.80 0.80
C ARG A 34 -5.33 15.31 -0.01
N VAL A 35 -4.51 16.23 -0.52
CA VAL A 35 -3.30 15.87 -1.28
C VAL A 35 -2.32 15.07 -0.42
N ILE A 36 -2.12 15.48 0.84
CA ILE A 36 -1.23 14.77 1.77
C ILE A 36 -1.73 13.36 2.04
N PHE A 37 -3.02 13.17 2.35
CA PHE A 37 -3.56 11.83 2.61
C PHE A 37 -3.52 10.92 1.37
N ILE A 38 -3.77 11.46 0.17
CA ILE A 38 -3.62 10.70 -1.08
C ILE A 38 -2.15 10.29 -1.28
N ALA A 39 -1.20 11.20 -1.04
CA ALA A 39 0.23 10.91 -1.15
C ALA A 39 0.69 9.83 -0.16
N ILE A 40 0.17 9.88 1.08
CA ILE A 40 0.41 8.83 2.09
C ILE A 40 -0.15 7.50 1.58
N GLY A 41 -1.41 7.45 1.14
CA GLY A 41 -2.04 6.23 0.63
C GLY A 41 -1.29 5.63 -0.57
N MET A 42 -0.79 6.46 -1.49
CA MET A 42 0.08 6.01 -2.58
C MET A 42 1.40 5.41 -2.08
N THR A 43 2.02 6.02 -1.07
CA THR A 43 3.26 5.50 -0.47
C THR A 43 3.07 4.09 0.08
N PHE A 44 1.94 3.85 0.77
CA PHE A 44 1.58 2.51 1.25
C PHE A 44 1.32 1.52 0.09
N ALA A 45 0.64 1.95 -0.97
CA ALA A 45 0.40 1.10 -2.15
C ALA A 45 1.72 0.66 -2.83
N ILE A 46 2.66 1.60 -2.99
CA ILE A 46 3.99 1.33 -3.55
C ILE A 46 4.80 0.43 -2.61
N GLY A 47 4.85 0.74 -1.31
CA GLY A 47 5.57 -0.06 -0.32
C GLY A 47 5.08 -1.51 -0.26
N GLY A 48 3.76 -1.72 -0.26
CA GLY A 48 3.17 -3.06 -0.32
C GLY A 48 3.52 -3.82 -1.61
N SER A 49 3.59 -3.11 -2.74
CA SER A 49 3.98 -3.68 -4.03
C SER A 49 5.45 -4.15 -4.03
N VAL A 50 6.36 -3.36 -3.44
CA VAL A 50 7.78 -3.71 -3.29
C VAL A 50 7.97 -4.93 -2.40
N LEU A 51 7.20 -5.03 -1.31
CA LEU A 51 7.24 -6.20 -0.42
C LEU A 51 6.79 -7.47 -1.14
N ARG A 52 5.70 -7.40 -1.92
CA ARG A 52 5.25 -8.55 -2.75
C ARG A 52 6.28 -8.92 -3.81
N PHE A 53 6.93 -7.94 -4.44
CA PHE A 53 7.96 -8.19 -5.44
C PHE A 53 9.19 -8.91 -4.84
N THR A 54 9.55 -8.56 -3.61
CA THR A 54 10.64 -9.22 -2.88
C THR A 54 10.33 -10.68 -2.58
N GLU A 55 9.10 -10.99 -2.18
CA GLU A 55 8.66 -12.38 -1.99
C GLU A 55 8.69 -13.16 -3.30
N TYR A 56 8.14 -12.57 -4.38
CA TYR A 56 8.13 -13.19 -5.70
C TYR A 56 9.55 -13.53 -6.18
N ARG A 57 10.52 -12.63 -5.95
CA ARG A 57 11.93 -12.85 -6.26
C ARG A 57 12.54 -13.98 -5.41
N LYS A 58 12.17 -14.06 -4.12
CA LYS A 58 12.63 -15.10 -3.20
C LYS A 58 12.10 -16.48 -3.61
N GLU A 59 10.85 -16.54 -4.05
CA GLU A 59 10.19 -17.76 -4.51
C GLU A 59 10.78 -18.27 -5.83
N ARG A 60 11.03 -17.36 -6.78
CA ARG A 60 11.73 -17.67 -8.04
C ARG A 60 13.13 -18.27 -7.82
N LYS A 61 13.87 -17.79 -6.82
CA LYS A 61 15.19 -18.36 -6.45
C LYS A 61 15.09 -19.75 -5.84
N ARG A 62 14.04 -20.04 -5.06
CA ARG A 62 13.83 -21.39 -4.49
C ARG A 62 13.47 -22.43 -5.55
N VAL A 63 12.73 -22.05 -6.58
CA VAL A 63 12.32 -22.97 -7.67
C VAL A 63 13.49 -23.34 -8.60
N GLN A 64 14.58 -22.56 -8.60
CA GLN A 64 15.78 -22.83 -9.40
C GLN A 64 16.87 -23.61 -8.65
N GLN A 65 16.69 -23.91 -7.37
CA GLN A 65 17.57 -24.78 -6.58
C GLN A 65 16.98 -26.18 -6.47
#